data_AF-A0A9D1TW32-F1
#
_entry.id   AF-A0A9D1TW32-F1
#
_cell.length_a   1.000
_cell.length_b   1.000
_cell.length_c   1.000
_cell.angle_alpha   90.00
_cell.angle_beta   90.00
_cell.angle_gamma   90.00
#
_symmetry.space_group_name_H-M   'P 1'
#
loop_
_entity.id
_entity.type
_entity.pdbx_description
1 polymer ?
#
loop_
_entity_poly.entity_id
_entity_poly.type
_entity_poly.pdbx_seq_one_letter_code
_entity_poly.pdbx_strand_id
1 'polypeptide(L)' 'MSNKEKVIALLDSVPEYKMGYLLAYLQGLTADEEADDAYCERLWKEYRDDPDPDKDREYSLEDCKKEWGLA' A
#
# COMPACT_ATOMS: atom_id res chain seq x y z
N MET A 1 -9.46 34.44 -5.13
CA MET A 1 -9.52 33.05 -4.65
C MET A 1 -8.33 32.27 -5.19
N SER A 2 -7.46 31.81 -4.30
CA SER A 2 -6.42 30.83 -4.57
C SER A 2 -7.01 29.46 -4.93
N ASN A 3 -6.20 28.59 -5.51
CA ASN A 3 -6.62 27.21 -5.79
C ASN A 3 -6.98 26.45 -4.52
N LYS A 4 -6.27 26.70 -3.40
CA LYS A 4 -6.58 26.12 -2.09
C LYS A 4 -7.99 26.50 -1.62
N GLU A 5 -8.34 27.78 -1.72
CA GLU A 5 -9.68 28.26 -1.32
C GLU A 5 -10.78 27.67 -2.20
N LYS A 6 -10.54 27.52 -3.51
CA LYS A 6 -11.49 26.85 -4.42
C LYS A 6 -11.71 25.38 -4.06
N VAL A 7 -10.63 24.66 -3.72
CA VAL A 7 -10.73 23.24 -3.30
C VAL A 7 -11.56 23.13 -2.02
N ILE A 8 -11.28 23.95 -1.01
CA ILE A 8 -12.03 23.95 0.26
C ILE A 8 -13.52 24.20 0.01
N ALA A 9 -13.87 25.20 -0.81
CA ALA A 9 -15.27 25.49 -1.13
C ALA A 9 -15.98 24.34 -1.87
N LEU A 10 -15.25 23.56 -2.67
CA LEU A 10 -15.81 22.39 -3.36
C LEU A 10 -16.12 21.24 -2.39
N LEU A 11 -15.39 21.11 -1.27
CA LEU A 11 -15.60 20.03 -0.30
C LEU A 11 -17.02 20.06 0.29
N ASP A 12 -17.60 21.24 0.48
CA ASP A 12 -18.97 21.41 1.01
C ASP A 12 -20.05 20.83 0.07
N SER A 13 -19.72 20.65 -1.22
CA SER A 13 -20.64 20.10 -2.24
C SER A 13 -20.41 18.62 -2.52
N VAL A 14 -19.39 18.00 -1.90
CA VAL A 14 -19.05 16.60 -2.12
C VAL A 14 -19.99 15.71 -1.29
N PRO A 15 -20.68 14.74 -1.92
CA PRO A 15 -21.43 13.74 -1.17
C PRO A 15 -20.52 12.88 -0.28
N GLU A 16 -20.96 12.58 0.95
CA GLU A 16 -20.17 11.84 1.95
C GLU A 16 -19.55 10.53 1.42
N TYR A 17 -20.30 9.74 0.66
CA TYR A 17 -19.83 8.47 0.09
C TYR A 17 -18.68 8.63 -0.94
N LYS A 18 -18.39 9.85 -1.39
CA LYS A 18 -17.25 10.19 -2.25
C LYS A 18 -16.07 10.79 -1.49
N MET A 19 -16.24 11.16 -0.24
CA MET A 19 -15.20 11.82 0.56
C MET A 19 -13.98 10.92 0.74
N GLY A 20 -14.19 9.61 0.88
CA GLY A 20 -13.12 8.61 0.94
C GLY A 20 -12.21 8.61 -0.30
N TYR A 21 -12.76 8.82 -1.51
CA TYR A 21 -11.95 8.89 -2.74
C TYR A 21 -11.07 10.13 -2.76
N LEU A 22 -11.59 11.29 -2.35
CA LEU A 22 -10.83 12.52 -2.26
C LEU A 22 -9.73 12.44 -1.20
N LEU A 23 -10.05 11.87 -0.04
CA LEU A 23 -9.07 11.64 1.01
C LEU A 23 -7.92 10.77 0.51
N ALA A 24 -8.21 9.63 -0.12
CA ALA A 24 -7.20 8.73 -0.66
C ALA A 24 -6.32 9.43 -1.72
N TYR A 25 -6.92 10.24 -2.60
CA TYR A 25 -6.18 10.97 -3.62
C TYR A 25 -5.25 12.04 -3.03
N LEU A 26 -5.73 12.81 -2.05
CA LEU A 26 -4.92 13.79 -1.35
C LEU A 26 -3.79 13.13 -0.57
N GLN A 27 -4.07 12.02 0.13
CA GLN A 27 -3.07 11.23 0.84
C GLN A 27 -1.97 10.76 -0.11
N GLY A 28 -2.33 10.25 -1.30
CA GLY A 28 -1.36 9.88 -2.34
C GLY A 28 -0.52 11.06 -2.84
N LEU A 29 -1.13 12.22 -3.09
CA LEU A 29 -0.40 13.42 -3.51
C LEU A 29 0.55 13.98 -2.43
N THR A 30 0.24 13.73 -1.16
CA THR A 30 1.05 14.16 -0.01
C THR A 30 1.95 13.06 0.52
N ALA A 31 1.93 11.88 -0.10
CA ALA A 31 2.82 10.80 0.25
C ALA A 31 4.26 11.21 -0.07
N ASP A 32 5.18 10.77 0.78
CA ASP A 32 6.60 11.00 0.59
C ASP A 32 7.15 9.86 -0.30
N GLU A 33 7.15 10.08 -1.62
CA GLU A 33 7.63 9.07 -2.58
C GLU A 33 9.09 8.67 -2.31
N GLU A 34 9.94 9.58 -1.81
CA GLU A 34 11.33 9.24 -1.46
C GLU A 34 11.39 8.28 -0.27
N ALA A 35 10.52 8.48 0.73
CA ALA A 35 10.40 7.55 1.87
C ALA A 35 9.85 6.19 1.44
N ASP A 36 8.88 6.16 0.53
CA ASP A 36 8.31 4.92 -0.03
C ASP A 36 9.34 4.16 -0.87
N ASP A 37 10.13 4.85 -1.69
CA ASP A 37 11.23 4.27 -2.46
C ASP A 37 12.30 3.67 -1.55
N ALA A 38 12.72 4.41 -0.51
CA ALA A 38 13.70 3.93 0.47
C ALA A 38 13.17 2.71 1.24
N TYR A 39 11.87 2.69 1.56
CA TYR A 39 11.23 1.54 2.19
C TYR A 39 11.24 0.31 1.26
N CYS A 40 10.84 0.47 0.01
CA CYS A 40 10.80 -0.61 -0.99
C CYS A 40 12.20 -1.17 -1.28
N GLU A 41 13.20 -0.30 -1.41
CA GLU A 41 14.59 -0.72 -1.64
C GLU A 41 15.11 -1.53 -0.44
N ARG A 42 14.82 -1.09 0.79
CA ARG A 42 15.20 -1.83 2.00
C ARG A 42 14.54 -3.21 2.04
N LEU A 43 13.24 -3.29 1.80
CA LEU A 43 12.49 -4.56 1.80
C LEU A 43 13.09 -5.55 0.79
N TRP A 44 13.43 -5.07 -0.41
CA TRP A 44 14.07 -5.90 -1.43
C TRP A 44 15.48 -6.37 -1.02
N LYS A 45 16.29 -5.48 -0.43
CA LYS A 45 17.63 -5.84 0.08
C LYS A 45 17.52 -6.89 1.18
N GLU A 46 16.61 -6.70 2.13
CA GLU A 46 16.37 -7.65 3.22
C GLU A 46 16.02 -9.04 2.70
N TYR A 47 15.08 -9.15 1.75
CA TYR A 47 14.77 -10.43 1.10
C TYR A 47 15.98 -11.03 0.36
N ARG A 48 16.69 -10.19 -0.41
CA ARG A 48 17.85 -10.63 -1.20
C ARG A 48 19.00 -11.13 -0.32
N ASP A 49 19.24 -10.48 0.80
CA ASP A 49 20.35 -10.76 1.70
C ASP A 49 19.97 -11.76 2.81
N ASP A 50 18.70 -12.19 2.88
CA ASP A 50 18.24 -13.21 3.81
C ASP A 50 19.08 -14.51 3.63
N PRO A 51 19.76 -15.01 4.70
CA PRO A 51 20.57 -16.21 4.63
C PRO A 51 19.76 -17.51 4.64
N ASP A 52 18.43 -17.46 4.80
CA ASP A 52 17.58 -18.64 4.79
C ASP A 52 17.70 -19.38 3.44
N PRO A 53 18.19 -20.64 3.42
CA PRO A 53 18.31 -21.42 2.20
C PRO A 53 16.95 -21.75 1.54
N ASP A 54 15.86 -21.68 2.30
CA ASP A 54 14.49 -21.95 1.84
C ASP A 54 13.71 -20.67 1.48
N LYS A 55 14.34 -19.47 1.47
CA LYS A 55 13.61 -18.21 1.22
C LYS A 55 12.90 -18.13 -0.13
N ASP A 56 13.43 -18.80 -1.14
CA ASP A 56 12.87 -18.89 -2.49
C ASP A 56 12.00 -20.15 -2.66
N ARG A 57 11.70 -20.87 -1.58
CA ARG A 57 10.91 -22.10 -1.63
C ARG A 57 9.44 -21.75 -1.86
N GLU A 58 8.92 -22.24 -2.97
CA GLU A 58 7.50 -22.15 -3.29
C GLU A 58 6.72 -23.29 -2.62
N TYR A 59 5.51 -22.97 -2.17
CA TYR A 59 4.57 -23.94 -1.61
C TYR A 59 3.28 -23.91 -2.42
N SER A 60 2.75 -25.09 -2.76
CA SER A 60 1.43 -25.15 -3.38
C SER A 60 0.35 -24.89 -2.34
N LEU A 61 -0.75 -24.26 -2.77
CA LEU A 61 -1.90 -24.04 -1.88
C LEU A 61 -2.45 -25.37 -1.32
N GLU A 62 -2.39 -26.46 -2.10
CA GLU A 62 -2.88 -27.77 -1.68
C GLU A 62 -2.00 -28.38 -0.58
N ASP A 63 -0.67 -28.23 -0.68
CA ASP A 63 0.25 -28.67 0.38
C ASP A 63 0.02 -27.87 1.67
N CYS A 64 -0.15 -26.55 1.57
CA CYS A 64 -0.47 -25.70 2.72
C CYS A 64 -1.80 -26.09 3.38
N LYS A 65 -2.87 -26.31 2.59
CA LYS A 65 -4.17 -26.73 3.12
C LYS A 65 -4.08 -28.07 3.86
N LYS A 66 -3.33 -29.02 3.31
CA LYS A 66 -3.10 -30.32 3.94
C LYS A 66 -2.32 -30.17 5.25
N GLU A 67 -1.26 -29.36 5.28
CA GLU A 67 -0.49 -29.07 6.49
C GLU A 67 -1.35 -28.43 7.59
N TRP A 68 -2.23 -27.49 7.21
CA TRP A 68 -3.09 -26.75 8.15
C TRP A 68 -4.37 -27.51 8.57
N GLY A 69 -4.62 -28.72 8.04
CA GLY A 69 -5.80 -29.52 8.37
C GLY A 69 -7.11 -28.96 7.77
N LEU A 70 -7.01 -28.27 6.63
CA LEU A 70 -8.14 -27.69 5.89
C LEU A 70 -8.63 -28.57 4.72
N ALA A 71 -8.08 -29.78 4.60
CA ALA A 71 -8.34 -30.75 3.52
C ALA A 71 -8.64 -32.14 4.07
#